data_AF-A0A2L0R1U3-F1
#
_entry.id   AF-A0A2L0R1U3-F1
#
_cell.length_a   1.000
_cell.length_b   1.000
_cell.length_c   1.000
_cell.angle_alpha   90.00
_cell.angle_beta   90.00
_cell.angle_gamma   90.00
#
_symmetry.space_group_name_H-M   'P 1'
#
loop_
_entity.id
_entity.type
_entity.pdbx_description
1 polymer ?
#
loop_
_entity_poly.entity_id
_entity_poly.type
_entity_poly.pdbx_seq_one_letter_code
_entity_poly.pdbx_strand_id
1 'polypeptide(L)'
;MPSVRIASAPCTVRTPHVRTAPVPLARKPRAAVVIAALAAAMVLGGCEYTYDDGRSVPGPVEAEPTRLPGPVFTRDPLQNDPVSEAELGAWVTRTLPDTGQPVAHASAGLMAAGEIRAESTPVLGTGTYALALACRSQRRVTFTVRSESLTLVDLGLRCGINRENVIYLSSETALTIRVEARTGANYAYRLRLLS
;
A
#
# COMPACT_ATOMS: atom_id res chain seq x y z
N MET A 1 39.40 -42.79 -3.86
CA MET A 1 40.61 -42.46 -4.63
C MET A 1 40.93 -43.64 -5.54
N PRO A 2 41.56 -43.47 -6.71
CA PRO A 2 42.01 -42.23 -7.39
C PRO A 2 40.82 -41.53 -8.10
N SER A 3 40.81 -40.26 -8.54
CA SER A 3 41.81 -39.25 -8.91
C SER A 3 42.38 -39.32 -10.34
N VAL A 4 41.73 -38.61 -11.27
CA VAL A 4 42.42 -37.96 -12.40
C VAL A 4 41.95 -36.50 -12.48
N ARG A 5 42.90 -35.57 -12.34
CA ARG A 5 42.73 -34.15 -12.70
C ARG A 5 43.37 -33.97 -14.07
N ILE A 6 42.73 -33.24 -14.98
CA ILE A 6 43.45 -32.47 -15.99
C ILE A 6 42.83 -31.07 -16.03
N ALA A 7 43.66 -30.06 -15.79
CA ALA A 7 43.33 -28.66 -15.97
C ALA A 7 44.05 -28.13 -17.21
N SER A 8 43.45 -27.16 -17.91
CA SER A 8 44.18 -26.11 -18.65
C SER A 8 43.23 -25.01 -19.14
N ALA A 9 43.32 -23.86 -18.48
CA ALA A 9 43.22 -22.54 -19.11
C ALA A 9 44.66 -21.97 -19.20
N PRO A 10 44.94 -20.81 -19.82
CA PRO A 10 44.04 -19.83 -20.45
C PRO A 10 44.49 -19.39 -21.85
N CYS A 11 43.69 -18.53 -22.50
CA CYS A 11 44.20 -17.57 -23.50
C CYS A 11 43.45 -16.24 -23.45
N THR A 12 44.00 -15.30 -22.69
CA THR A 12 43.67 -13.88 -22.78
C THR A 12 44.43 -13.24 -23.93
N VAL A 13 43.73 -12.74 -24.95
CA VAL A 13 44.31 -11.82 -25.96
C VAL A 13 43.72 -10.43 -25.75
N ARG A 14 44.56 -9.40 -25.93
CA ARG A 14 44.44 -8.08 -25.32
C ARG A 14 44.52 -6.99 -26.38
N THR A 15 43.67 -5.95 -26.25
CA THR A 15 43.78 -4.61 -26.88
C THR A 15 43.57 -4.54 -28.42
N PRO A 16 43.13 -3.39 -29.00
CA PRO A 16 43.31 -2.01 -28.51
C PRO A 16 42.07 -1.19 -28.16
N HIS A 17 42.29 -0.26 -27.23
CA HIS A 17 41.42 0.90 -27.00
C HIS A 17 41.37 1.81 -28.22
N VAL A 18 40.18 2.28 -28.60
CA VAL A 18 40.01 3.59 -29.22
C VAL A 18 39.34 4.50 -28.20
N ARG A 19 40.15 5.34 -27.56
CA ARG A 19 39.74 6.32 -26.55
C ARG A 19 39.52 7.64 -27.26
N THR A 20 38.27 8.01 -27.54
CA THR A 20 37.95 9.34 -28.08
C THR A 20 38.36 10.42 -27.08
N ALA A 21 39.18 11.36 -27.55
CA ALA A 21 39.78 12.41 -26.73
C ALA A 21 38.76 13.51 -26.39
N PRO A 22 38.93 14.23 -25.25
CA PRO A 22 38.03 15.32 -24.87
C PRO A 22 38.21 16.57 -25.76
N VAL A 23 37.10 17.25 -26.02
CA VAL A 23 37.06 18.54 -26.71
C VAL A 23 37.65 19.65 -25.80
N PRO A 24 38.51 20.56 -26.31
CA PRO A 24 39.24 21.51 -25.47
C PRO A 24 38.39 22.67 -24.93
N LEU A 25 38.83 23.18 -23.78
CA LEU A 25 38.30 24.36 -23.08
C LEU A 25 38.47 25.65 -23.90
N ALA A 26 37.38 26.34 -24.21
CA ALA A 26 37.42 27.72 -24.67
C ALA A 26 37.73 28.67 -23.49
N ARG A 27 38.78 29.48 -23.62
CA ARG A 27 39.28 30.38 -22.56
C ARG A 27 38.80 31.82 -22.79
N LYS A 28 38.39 32.47 -21.69
CA LYS A 28 37.84 33.84 -21.61
C LYS A 28 38.75 34.93 -22.23
N PRO A 29 38.19 36.08 -22.65
CA PRO A 29 38.81 37.38 -22.46
C PRO A 29 38.49 37.98 -21.07
N ARG A 30 39.45 38.75 -20.52
CA ARG A 30 39.29 39.73 -19.43
C ARG A 30 38.69 41.02 -20.04
N ALA A 31 38.22 42.08 -19.37
CA ALA A 31 38.19 42.49 -17.96
C ALA A 31 36.81 43.18 -17.72
N ALA A 32 36.50 44.04 -16.74
CA ALA A 32 37.24 44.69 -15.65
C ALA A 32 36.30 44.96 -14.43
N VAL A 33 36.67 45.89 -13.55
CA VAL A 33 35.85 46.43 -12.46
C VAL A 33 35.80 47.96 -12.59
N VAL A 34 34.63 48.58 -12.42
CA VAL A 34 34.51 49.99 -11.97
C VAL A 34 33.36 50.09 -10.98
N ILE A 35 33.67 50.58 -9.78
CA ILE A 35 32.71 51.02 -8.77
C ILE A 35 32.63 52.55 -8.86
N ALA A 36 31.43 53.10 -8.96
CA ALA A 36 31.17 54.51 -8.68
C ALA A 36 29.69 54.67 -8.25
N ALA A 37 29.44 55.59 -7.31
CA ALA A 37 28.16 55.74 -6.62
C ALA A 37 27.49 57.09 -6.92
N LEU A 38 26.38 57.33 -6.21
CA LEU A 38 25.70 58.61 -5.92
C LEU A 38 24.49 59.03 -6.78
N ALA A 39 23.32 58.79 -6.17
CA ALA A 39 22.32 59.79 -5.79
C ALA A 39 21.48 60.52 -6.87
N ALA A 40 20.18 60.22 -6.86
CA ALA A 40 19.11 61.21 -6.92
C ALA A 40 17.83 60.70 -6.22
N ALA A 41 17.35 61.50 -5.25
CA ALA A 41 15.96 61.84 -4.87
C ALA A 41 14.80 60.83 -5.12
N MET A 42 13.95 60.48 -4.14
CA MET A 42 12.90 61.31 -3.49
C MET A 42 11.88 61.87 -4.52
N VAL A 43 10.54 61.76 -4.43
CA VAL A 43 9.58 61.49 -3.32
C VAL A 43 8.30 60.82 -3.88
N LEU A 44 7.79 59.77 -3.23
CA LEU A 44 6.36 59.38 -3.09
C LEU A 44 6.35 58.34 -1.94
N GLY A 45 5.72 58.51 -0.78
CA GLY A 45 4.61 59.37 -0.37
C GLY A 45 3.72 58.52 0.54
N GLY A 46 3.98 58.52 1.85
CA GLY A 46 3.26 57.71 2.84
C GLY A 46 3.38 58.34 4.21
N CYS A 47 2.25 58.78 4.78
CA CYS A 47 2.23 59.60 5.98
C CYS A 47 2.38 58.73 7.24
N GLU A 48 3.43 58.98 8.02
CA GLU A 48 3.44 58.62 9.43
C GLU A 48 2.50 59.56 10.19
N TYR A 49 1.63 58.99 11.03
CA TYR A 49 0.94 59.72 12.08
C TYR A 49 1.02 58.90 13.36
N THR A 50 2.02 59.20 14.18
CA THR A 50 2.21 58.65 15.51
C THR A 50 1.63 59.63 16.53
N TYR A 51 0.73 59.15 17.38
CA TYR A 51 0.23 59.89 18.54
C TYR A 51 0.49 59.03 19.78
N ASP A 52 1.40 59.51 20.64
CA ASP A 52 1.74 58.92 21.93
C ASP A 52 0.76 59.41 23.01
N ASP A 53 0.54 58.58 24.03
CA ASP A 53 -0.09 58.97 25.30
C ASP A 53 0.16 57.85 26.34
N GLY A 54 1.42 57.74 26.79
CA GLY A 54 1.90 56.66 27.66
C GLY A 54 1.15 56.48 29.00
N ARG A 55 0.15 55.58 29.04
CA ARG A 55 -0.35 54.94 30.26
C ARG A 55 -0.51 53.43 30.10
N SER A 56 0.27 52.67 30.87
CA SER A 56 0.11 51.22 31.02
C SER A 56 -1.21 50.88 31.73
N VAL A 57 -2.09 50.14 31.07
CA VAL A 57 -3.32 49.58 31.66
C VAL A 57 -3.27 48.05 31.58
N PRO A 58 -3.41 47.30 32.69
CA PRO A 58 -3.35 45.85 32.69
C PRO A 58 -4.72 45.18 32.43
N GLY A 59 -4.75 44.20 31.52
CA GLY A 59 -5.90 43.32 31.24
C GLY A 59 -6.83 43.81 30.11
N PRO A 60 -7.61 42.91 29.47
CA PRO A 60 -8.04 41.61 29.97
C PRO A 60 -7.32 40.39 29.37
N VAL A 61 -7.68 39.23 29.92
CA VAL A 61 -7.17 37.87 29.66
C VAL A 61 -6.97 37.55 28.19
N GLU A 62 -5.83 36.93 27.88
CA GLU A 62 -5.56 36.27 26.60
C GLU A 62 -6.69 35.26 26.31
N ALA A 63 -7.42 35.45 25.21
CA ALA A 63 -8.52 34.57 24.86
C ALA A 63 -7.95 33.19 24.51
N GLU A 64 -8.22 32.20 25.36
CA GLU A 64 -7.80 30.82 25.12
C GLU A 64 -8.26 30.42 23.71
N PRO A 65 -7.37 29.98 22.80
CA PRO A 65 -7.74 29.72 21.42
C PRO A 65 -8.84 28.68 21.41
N THR A 66 -10.04 29.08 20.98
CA THR A 66 -11.22 28.23 20.97
C THR A 66 -10.89 26.97 20.20
N ARG A 67 -10.68 25.86 20.93
CA ARG A 67 -10.40 24.57 20.31
C ARG A 67 -11.59 24.23 19.44
N LEU A 68 -11.42 24.37 18.13
CA LEU A 68 -12.33 23.81 17.14
C LEU A 68 -12.62 22.37 17.58
N PRO A 69 -13.90 21.96 17.67
CA PRO A 69 -14.24 20.59 18.01
C PRO A 69 -13.44 19.65 17.12
N GLY A 70 -12.70 18.73 17.75
CA GLY A 70 -11.91 17.74 17.01
C GLY A 70 -12.81 16.98 16.03
N PRO A 71 -12.27 16.49 14.89
CA PRO A 71 -13.07 15.88 13.85
C PRO A 71 -13.95 14.77 14.42
N VAL A 72 -15.27 15.01 14.41
CA VAL A 72 -16.27 14.03 14.84
C VAL A 72 -16.25 12.91 13.81
N PHE A 73 -15.75 11.74 14.19
CA PHE A 73 -15.80 10.55 13.35
C PHE A 73 -17.25 10.10 13.20
N THR A 74 -17.92 10.55 12.13
CA THR A 74 -19.31 10.21 11.79
C THR A 74 -19.49 8.75 11.35
N ARG A 75 -18.39 8.02 11.18
CA ARG A 75 -18.43 6.59 10.89
C ARG A 75 -18.58 5.81 12.18
N ASP A 76 -19.71 5.13 12.31
CA ASP A 76 -19.98 4.17 13.38
C ASP A 76 -18.76 3.24 13.58
N PRO A 77 -18.12 3.25 14.76
CA PRO A 77 -16.95 2.43 15.01
C PRO A 77 -17.27 0.94 14.91
N LEU A 78 -18.51 0.50 15.17
CA LEU A 78 -18.91 -0.90 15.18
C LEU A 78 -19.23 -1.47 13.78
N GLN A 79 -19.25 -0.64 12.73
CA GLN A 79 -19.58 -1.05 11.36
C GLN A 79 -18.78 -2.26 10.86
N ASN A 80 -17.53 -2.40 11.32
CA ASN A 80 -16.62 -3.46 10.91
C ASN A 80 -16.29 -4.46 12.02
N ASP A 81 -16.94 -4.40 13.19
CA ASP A 81 -16.70 -5.41 14.24
C ASP A 81 -17.23 -6.78 13.80
N PRO A 82 -16.54 -7.88 14.17
CA PRO A 82 -16.96 -9.21 13.77
C PRO A 82 -18.38 -9.53 14.25
N VAL A 83 -19.20 -10.12 13.37
CA VAL A 83 -20.49 -10.71 13.76
C VAL A 83 -20.27 -12.01 14.54
N SER A 84 -21.27 -12.39 15.33
CA SER A 84 -21.26 -13.66 16.08
C SER A 84 -21.34 -14.87 15.15
N GLU A 85 -21.04 -16.06 15.66
CA GLU A 85 -21.11 -17.31 14.90
C GLU A 85 -22.53 -17.63 14.39
N ALA A 86 -23.56 -17.32 15.19
CA ALA A 86 -24.96 -17.45 14.79
C ALA A 86 -25.33 -16.52 13.60
N GLU A 87 -24.66 -15.39 13.45
CA GLU A 87 -24.90 -14.42 12.38
C GLU A 87 -24.00 -14.63 11.15
N LEU A 88 -22.95 -15.45 11.27
CA LEU A 88 -21.92 -15.64 10.26
C LEU A 88 -22.53 -16.06 8.91
N GLY A 89 -23.41 -17.07 8.89
CA GLY A 89 -24.06 -17.54 7.67
C GLY A 89 -24.91 -16.46 6.99
N ALA A 90 -25.64 -15.66 7.77
CA ALA A 90 -26.44 -14.55 7.24
C ALA A 90 -25.57 -13.40 6.71
N TRP A 91 -24.44 -13.12 7.35
CA TRP A 91 -23.43 -12.20 6.84
C TRP A 91 -22.81 -12.71 5.52
N VAL A 92 -22.39 -13.98 5.45
CA VAL A 92 -21.83 -14.60 4.24
C VAL A 92 -22.82 -14.50 3.09
N THR A 93 -24.09 -14.89 3.27
CA THR A 93 -25.11 -14.86 2.21
C THR A 93 -25.35 -13.47 1.63
N ARG A 94 -25.36 -12.42 2.49
CA ARG A 94 -25.49 -11.02 2.02
C ARG A 94 -24.21 -10.48 1.36
N THR A 95 -23.06 -10.95 1.82
CA THR A 95 -21.75 -10.37 1.45
C THR A 95 -21.17 -11.03 0.20
N LEU A 96 -21.27 -12.36 0.11
CA LEU A 96 -20.91 -13.17 -1.05
C LEU A 96 -22.19 -13.86 -1.56
N PRO A 97 -23.07 -13.13 -2.28
CA PRO A 97 -24.29 -13.72 -2.84
C PRO A 97 -23.96 -14.82 -3.84
N ASP A 98 -24.88 -15.76 -4.04
CA ASP A 98 -24.76 -16.70 -5.15
C ASP A 98 -24.95 -15.95 -6.47
N THR A 99 -24.19 -16.38 -7.47
CA THR A 99 -24.09 -15.78 -8.81
C THR A 99 -24.36 -16.80 -9.92
N GLY A 100 -24.70 -18.05 -9.56
CA GLY A 100 -25.12 -19.11 -10.48
C GLY A 100 -23.98 -19.89 -11.16
N GLN A 101 -22.72 -19.48 -11.01
CA GLN A 101 -21.58 -20.30 -11.46
C GLN A 101 -21.27 -21.42 -10.47
N PRO A 102 -20.78 -22.59 -10.94
CA PRO A 102 -20.40 -23.70 -10.07
C PRO A 102 -19.38 -23.29 -9.00
N VAL A 103 -19.72 -23.53 -7.73
CA VAL A 103 -18.82 -23.30 -6.60
C VAL A 103 -17.89 -24.48 -6.44
N ALA A 104 -16.59 -24.27 -6.63
CA ALA A 104 -15.56 -25.29 -6.52
C ALA A 104 -15.05 -25.46 -5.08
N HIS A 105 -14.95 -24.36 -4.32
CA HIS A 105 -14.68 -24.39 -2.88
C HIS A 105 -15.21 -23.13 -2.20
N ALA A 106 -15.61 -23.21 -0.92
CA ALA A 106 -16.01 -22.06 -0.12
C ALA A 106 -15.80 -22.33 1.37
N SER A 107 -15.45 -21.28 2.12
CA SER A 107 -15.27 -21.36 3.57
C SER A 107 -15.46 -19.98 4.18
N ALA A 108 -15.91 -19.95 5.44
CA ALA A 108 -16.07 -18.76 6.24
C ALA A 108 -15.85 -19.10 7.71
N GLY A 109 -15.48 -18.11 8.51
CA GLY A 109 -15.22 -18.35 9.92
C GLY A 109 -14.92 -17.09 10.70
N LEU A 110 -14.81 -17.28 12.01
CA LEU A 110 -14.30 -16.30 12.97
C LEU A 110 -12.82 -16.56 13.21
N MET A 111 -12.07 -15.50 13.46
CA MET A 111 -10.65 -15.51 13.80
C MET A 111 -10.40 -14.65 15.03
N ALA A 112 -9.58 -15.17 15.95
CA ALA A 112 -9.07 -14.42 17.09
C ALA A 112 -8.03 -13.36 16.64
N ALA A 113 -7.73 -12.40 17.53
CA ALA A 113 -6.70 -11.41 17.26
C ALA A 113 -5.31 -12.07 17.20
N GLY A 114 -4.59 -11.87 16.10
CA GLY A 114 -3.30 -12.51 15.83
C GLY A 114 -3.41 -13.92 15.24
N GLU A 115 -4.62 -14.44 14.99
CA GLU A 115 -4.79 -15.76 14.41
C GLU A 115 -4.34 -15.79 12.94
N ILE A 116 -3.67 -16.90 12.58
CA ILE A 116 -3.39 -17.30 11.21
C ILE A 116 -4.12 -18.62 10.98
N ARG A 117 -4.99 -18.66 9.99
CA ARG A 117 -5.70 -19.86 9.56
C ARG A 117 -5.23 -20.25 8.16
N ALA A 118 -4.99 -21.53 7.93
CA ALA A 118 -4.65 -22.06 6.62
C ALA A 118 -5.55 -23.26 6.31
N GLU A 119 -6.10 -23.27 5.11
CA GLU A 119 -7.01 -24.31 4.61
C GLU A 119 -6.54 -24.71 3.20
N SER A 120 -6.65 -26.00 2.85
CA SER A 120 -6.39 -26.48 1.50
C SER A 120 -7.71 -26.81 0.81
N THR A 121 -7.88 -26.36 -0.43
CA THR A 121 -9.00 -26.78 -1.28
C THR A 121 -8.86 -28.25 -1.66
N PRO A 122 -9.94 -28.90 -2.13
CA PRO A 122 -9.81 -30.07 -3.00
C PRO A 122 -8.90 -29.78 -4.21
N VAL A 123 -8.44 -30.82 -4.89
CA VAL A 123 -7.77 -30.66 -6.20
C VAL A 123 -8.77 -30.05 -7.18
N LEU A 124 -8.43 -28.89 -7.71
CA LEU A 124 -9.22 -28.17 -8.70
C LEU A 124 -8.79 -28.57 -10.10
N GLY A 125 -9.72 -28.59 -11.05
CA GLY A 125 -9.43 -28.80 -12.47
C GLY A 125 -8.64 -27.65 -13.10
N THR A 126 -8.24 -27.84 -14.35
CA THR A 126 -7.75 -26.74 -15.19
C THR A 126 -8.87 -25.75 -15.49
N GLY A 127 -8.51 -24.48 -15.74
CA GLY A 127 -9.47 -23.45 -16.16
C GLY A 127 -9.32 -22.14 -15.42
N THR A 128 -10.31 -21.27 -15.62
CA THR A 128 -10.37 -19.92 -15.03
C THR A 128 -11.36 -19.90 -13.88
N TYR A 129 -10.93 -19.38 -12.73
CA TYR A 129 -11.72 -19.32 -11.50
C TYR A 129 -11.87 -17.88 -11.00
N ALA A 130 -13.07 -17.56 -10.49
CA ALA A 130 -13.33 -16.32 -9.76
C ALA A 130 -13.28 -16.57 -8.25
N LEU A 131 -12.27 -16.01 -7.60
CA LEU A 131 -12.10 -15.99 -6.14
C LEU A 131 -12.71 -14.70 -5.58
N ALA A 132 -13.87 -14.82 -4.94
CA ALA A 132 -14.47 -13.74 -4.16
C ALA A 132 -14.01 -13.83 -2.70
N LEU A 133 -13.56 -12.70 -2.14
CA LEU A 133 -13.03 -12.53 -0.79
C LEU A 133 -13.82 -11.45 -0.04
N ALA A 134 -14.11 -11.71 1.24
CA ALA A 134 -14.72 -10.75 2.14
C ALA A 134 -14.14 -10.88 3.56
N CYS A 135 -14.09 -9.76 4.29
CA CYS A 135 -13.78 -9.76 5.71
C CYS A 135 -14.53 -8.66 6.46
N ARG A 136 -14.67 -8.87 7.77
CA ARG A 136 -15.23 -7.91 8.73
C ARG A 136 -14.30 -7.85 9.95
N SER A 137 -13.56 -6.76 10.08
CA SER A 137 -12.63 -6.48 11.19
C SER A 137 -12.26 -4.99 11.24
N GLN A 138 -11.85 -4.50 12.41
CA GLN A 138 -11.33 -3.15 12.62
C GLN A 138 -9.99 -2.87 11.91
N ARG A 139 -9.25 -3.93 11.54
CA ARG A 139 -7.99 -3.85 10.79
C ARG A 139 -8.11 -4.59 9.48
N ARG A 140 -7.09 -4.47 8.63
CA ARG A 140 -6.99 -5.28 7.41
C ARG A 140 -6.77 -6.74 7.77
N VAL A 141 -7.37 -7.62 7.00
CA VAL A 141 -7.10 -9.07 7.00
C VAL A 141 -6.31 -9.40 5.74
N THR A 142 -5.21 -10.13 5.90
CA THR A 142 -4.40 -10.58 4.76
C THR A 142 -4.92 -11.92 4.25
N PHE A 143 -5.16 -12.01 2.95
CA PHE A 143 -5.48 -13.25 2.24
C PHE A 143 -4.33 -13.59 1.31
N THR A 144 -3.76 -14.78 1.48
CA THR A 144 -2.72 -15.33 0.62
C THR A 144 -3.22 -16.65 0.03
N VAL A 145 -3.38 -16.72 -1.29
CA VAL A 145 -3.76 -17.94 -2.01
C VAL A 145 -2.60 -18.38 -2.88
N ARG A 146 -2.16 -19.63 -2.71
CA ARG A 146 -1.01 -20.21 -3.38
C ARG A 146 -1.30 -21.62 -3.89
N SER A 147 -0.70 -21.99 -5.00
CA SER A 147 -0.47 -23.38 -5.36
C SER A 147 0.80 -23.89 -4.66
N GLU A 148 1.27 -25.09 -5.03
CA GLU A 148 2.59 -25.58 -4.65
C GLU A 148 3.74 -24.77 -5.30
N SER A 149 3.49 -24.18 -6.47
CA SER A 149 4.50 -23.58 -7.35
C SER A 149 4.48 -22.06 -7.41
N LEU A 150 3.35 -21.39 -7.13
CA LEU A 150 3.24 -19.93 -7.13
C LEU A 150 2.22 -19.37 -6.15
N THR A 151 2.43 -18.12 -5.74
CA THR A 151 1.42 -17.30 -5.06
C THR A 151 0.53 -16.65 -6.11
N LEU A 152 -0.76 -16.99 -6.11
CA LEU A 152 -1.77 -16.49 -7.04
C LEU A 152 -2.38 -15.17 -6.58
N VAL A 153 -2.56 -15.02 -5.26
CA VAL A 153 -3.09 -13.81 -4.62
C VAL A 153 -2.34 -13.59 -3.31
N ASP A 154 -1.89 -12.36 -3.06
CA ASP A 154 -1.46 -11.93 -1.73
C ASP A 154 -1.91 -10.47 -1.52
N LEU A 155 -2.90 -10.25 -0.66
CA LEU A 155 -3.46 -8.91 -0.44
C LEU A 155 -3.99 -8.69 0.98
N GLY A 156 -3.72 -7.50 1.52
CA GLY A 156 -4.33 -7.01 2.77
C GLY A 156 -5.66 -6.31 2.48
N LEU A 157 -6.78 -7.03 2.57
CA LEU A 157 -8.12 -6.52 2.29
C LEU A 157 -8.55 -5.48 3.34
N ARG A 158 -9.17 -4.38 2.90
CA ARG A 158 -9.90 -3.49 3.80
C ARG A 158 -11.28 -4.10 4.05
N CYS A 159 -11.53 -4.50 5.29
CA CYS A 159 -12.79 -5.13 5.65
C CYS A 159 -13.98 -4.16 5.53
N GLY A 160 -15.18 -4.73 5.32
CA GLY A 160 -16.37 -3.99 4.90
C GLY A 160 -16.45 -3.73 3.38
N ILE A 161 -15.48 -4.20 2.58
CA ILE A 161 -15.50 -4.19 1.11
C ILE A 161 -15.15 -5.58 0.58
N ASN A 162 -15.89 -6.04 -0.42
CA ASN A 162 -15.64 -7.30 -1.09
C ASN A 162 -14.61 -7.14 -2.21
N ARG A 163 -13.81 -8.18 -2.45
CA ARG A 163 -12.84 -8.20 -3.53
C ARG A 163 -12.97 -9.49 -4.33
N GLU A 164 -13.18 -9.35 -5.62
CA GLU A 164 -13.06 -10.46 -6.57
C GLU A 164 -11.68 -10.40 -7.24
N ASN A 165 -11.06 -11.56 -7.45
CA ASN A 165 -9.88 -11.74 -8.27
C ASN A 165 -10.10 -12.95 -9.18
N VAL A 166 -9.61 -12.88 -10.41
CA VAL A 166 -9.64 -13.99 -11.37
C VAL A 166 -8.28 -14.68 -11.35
N ILE A 167 -8.27 -16.00 -11.23
CA ILE A 167 -7.07 -16.84 -11.26
C ILE A 167 -7.20 -17.89 -12.36
N TYR A 168 -6.10 -18.26 -12.99
CA TYR A 168 -6.04 -19.31 -14.01
C TYR A 168 -5.18 -20.47 -13.51
N LEU A 169 -5.70 -21.69 -13.63
CA LEU A 169 -5.00 -22.93 -13.28
C LEU A 169 -4.66 -23.70 -14.56
N SER A 170 -3.36 -23.79 -14.87
CA SER A 170 -2.83 -24.49 -16.05
C SER A 170 -2.77 -26.01 -15.92
N SER A 171 -2.94 -26.52 -14.69
CA SER A 171 -2.87 -27.93 -14.32
C SER A 171 -3.85 -28.20 -13.19
N GLU A 172 -4.24 -29.45 -12.98
CA GLU A 172 -4.97 -29.84 -11.77
C GLU A 172 -4.16 -29.49 -10.52
N THR A 173 -4.75 -28.80 -9.55
CA THR A 173 -3.99 -28.18 -8.45
C THR A 173 -4.87 -27.94 -7.23
N ALA A 174 -4.40 -28.35 -6.05
CA ALA A 174 -4.96 -27.91 -4.77
C ALA A 174 -4.38 -26.54 -4.38
N LEU A 175 -5.22 -25.64 -3.87
CA LEU A 175 -4.80 -24.32 -3.42
C LEU A 175 -4.74 -24.28 -1.89
N THR A 176 -3.67 -23.72 -1.33
CA THR A 176 -3.65 -23.32 0.07
C THR A 176 -4.13 -21.87 0.19
N ILE A 177 -5.17 -21.65 0.98
CA ILE A 177 -5.74 -20.35 1.31
C ILE A 177 -5.36 -20.06 2.75
N ARG A 178 -4.46 -19.09 2.95
CA ARG A 178 -4.09 -18.54 4.26
C ARG A 178 -4.81 -17.23 4.51
N VAL A 179 -5.36 -17.08 5.70
CA VAL A 179 -5.98 -15.87 6.21
C VAL A 179 -5.23 -15.46 7.48
N GLU A 180 -4.90 -14.17 7.62
CA GLU A 180 -4.20 -13.62 8.79
C GLU A 180 -4.93 -12.36 9.29
N ALA A 181 -5.31 -12.36 10.56
CA ALA A 181 -6.10 -11.30 11.17
C ALA A 181 -5.37 -10.70 12.38
N ARG A 182 -4.99 -9.42 12.31
CA ARG A 182 -4.28 -8.73 13.43
C ARG A 182 -5.19 -8.38 14.61
N THR A 183 -6.48 -8.36 14.39
CA THR A 183 -7.56 -8.15 15.36
C THR A 183 -8.64 -9.19 15.11
N GLY A 184 -9.59 -9.36 16.03
CA GLY A 184 -10.73 -10.25 15.80
C GLY A 184 -11.41 -9.96 14.46
N ALA A 185 -11.74 -11.01 13.70
CA ALA A 185 -12.24 -10.88 12.34
C ALA A 185 -13.27 -11.97 12.01
N ASN A 186 -14.22 -11.68 11.12
CA ASN A 186 -14.78 -12.71 10.25
C ASN A 186 -14.05 -12.69 8.91
N TYR A 187 -13.88 -13.87 8.31
CA TYR A 187 -13.48 -14.04 6.92
C TYR A 187 -14.54 -14.85 6.18
N ALA A 188 -14.63 -14.64 4.87
CA ALA A 188 -15.35 -15.51 3.95
C ALA A 188 -14.67 -15.49 2.59
N TYR A 189 -14.64 -16.63 1.92
CA TYR A 189 -14.26 -16.71 0.53
C TYR A 189 -15.12 -17.73 -0.23
N ARG A 190 -15.25 -17.51 -1.54
CA ARG A 190 -15.90 -18.43 -2.47
C ARG A 190 -15.12 -18.47 -3.78
N LEU A 191 -14.77 -19.68 -4.20
CA LEU A 191 -14.10 -19.96 -5.47
C LEU A 191 -15.11 -20.58 -6.44
N ARG A 192 -15.30 -19.96 -7.60
CA ARG A 192 -16.22 -20.43 -8.66
C ARG A 192 -15.45 -20.72 -9.93
N LEU A 193 -15.86 -21.75 -10.68
CA LEU A 193 -15.38 -21.99 -12.04
C LEU A 193 -16.08 -21.03 -13.01
N LEU A 194 -15.33 -20.40 -13.92
CA LEU A 194 -15.86 -19.54 -14.99
C LEU A 194 -15.85 -20.23 -16.36
N SER A 195 -14.76 -20.93 -16.68
CA SER A 195 -14.49 -21.56 -17.98
C SER A 195 -13.38 -22.60 -17.86
#